data_AF-A0A0G1V5I8-F1
#
_entry.id   AF-A0A0G1V5I8-F1
#
_cell.length_a   1.000
_cell.length_b   1.000
_cell.length_c   1.000
_cell.angle_alpha   90.00
_cell.angle_beta   90.00
_cell.angle_gamma   90.00
#
_symmetry.space_group_name_H-M   'P 1'
#
loop_
_entity.id
_entity.type
_entity.pdbx_description
1 polymer ?
#
loop_
_entity_poly.entity_id
_entity_poly.type
_entity_poly.pdbx_seq_one_letter_code
_entity_poly.pdbx_strand_id
1 'polypeptide(L)'
;MSVPKDYFDLAYSLNFTTWQRLKMKLQAAIPEMYDNMRISLGLSWSYVIIVELVAAQTGIGHMIKEAQRFSLTSNVYVGILLMGLIGFLSDYLFRKSYIRLFPYKK
;
A
#
# COMPACT_ATOMS: atom_id res chain seq x y z
N MET A 1 14.26 -2.57 11.28
CA MET A 1 15.24 -1.79 12.05
C MET A 1 14.55 -1.25 13.29
N SER A 2 14.63 -2.00 14.39
CA SER A 2 14.10 -1.58 15.70
C SER A 2 14.96 -0.43 16.24
N VAL A 3 14.31 0.67 16.65
CA VAL A 3 14.98 1.79 17.32
C VAL A 3 15.86 1.26 18.48
N PRO A 4 17.15 1.63 18.56
CA PRO A 4 18.03 1.19 19.64
C PRO A 4 17.44 1.56 21.00
N LYS A 5 17.44 0.59 21.94
CA LYS A 5 16.85 0.74 23.28
C LYS A 5 17.44 1.93 24.05
N ASP A 6 18.66 2.32 23.71
CA ASP A 6 19.39 3.47 24.25
C ASP A 6 18.61 4.79 24.18
N TYR A 7 17.76 5.00 23.16
CA TYR A 7 16.91 6.19 23.07
C TYR A 7 15.80 6.22 24.13
N PHE A 8 15.28 5.05 24.51
CA PHE A 8 14.30 4.94 25.58
C PHE A 8 14.95 5.13 26.94
N ASP A 9 16.14 4.57 27.15
CA ASP A 9 16.88 4.68 28.41
C ASP A 9 17.31 6.12 28.69
N LEU A 10 17.71 6.87 27.65
CA LEU A 10 17.95 8.32 27.74
C LEU A 10 16.66 9.10 28.06
N ALA A 11 15.52 8.72 27.48
CA ALA A 11 14.23 9.35 27.80
C ALA A 11 13.76 9.05 29.23
N TYR A 12 14.12 7.89 29.79
CA TYR A 12 13.86 7.58 31.20
C TYR A 12 14.72 8.44 32.14
N SER A 13 15.98 8.72 31.77
CA SER A 13 16.86 9.59 32.56
C SER A 13 16.45 11.07 32.59
N LEU A 14 15.73 11.53 31.55
CA LEU A 14 15.34 12.93 31.35
C LEU A 14 13.95 13.29 31.93
N ASN A 15 13.30 12.39 32.68
CA ASN A 15 12.05 12.64 33.41
C ASN A 15 10.88 13.18 32.52
N PHE A 16 10.77 12.70 31.29
CA PHE A 16 9.72 13.14 30.34
C PHE A 16 8.31 12.79 30.82
N THR A 17 7.36 13.69 30.56
CA THR A 17 5.92 13.47 30.85
C THR A 17 5.31 12.36 29.98
N THR A 18 4.24 11.72 30.46
CA THR A 18 3.57 10.59 29.76
C THR A 18 3.15 10.94 28.32
N TRP A 19 2.75 12.18 28.08
CA TRP A 19 2.41 12.68 26.74
C TRP A 19 3.62 12.78 25.80
N GLN A 20 4.76 13.25 26.30
CA GLN A 20 6.00 13.32 25.51
C GLN A 20 6.51 11.91 25.15
N ARG A 21 6.39 10.95 26.09
CA ARG A 21 6.72 9.54 25.85
C ARG A 21 5.83 8.91 24.77
N LEU A 22 4.52 9.16 24.80
CA LEU A 22 3.59 8.64 23.78
C LEU A 22 3.89 9.21 22.39
N LYS A 23 4.15 10.52 22.31
CA LYS A 23 4.49 11.19 21.03
C LYS A 23 5.77 10.62 20.41
N MET A 24 6.80 10.38 21.21
CA MET A 24 8.05 9.77 20.74
C MET A 24 7.84 8.34 20.24
N LYS A 25 7.09 7.51 20.98
CA LYS A 25 6.72 6.16 20.55
C LYS A 25 5.94 6.16 19.23
N LEU A 26 4.97 7.06 19.10
CA LEU A 26 4.16 7.20 17.89
C LEU A 26 5.04 7.60 16.71
N GLN A 27 5.91 8.60 16.86
CA GLN A 27 6.85 9.03 15.82
C GLN A 27 7.82 7.91 15.39
N ALA A 28 8.24 7.07 16.32
CA ALA A 28 9.10 5.91 16.04
C ALA A 28 8.36 4.77 15.32
N ALA A 29 7.08 4.55 15.61
CA ALA A 29 6.27 3.47 15.03
C ALA A 29 5.67 3.83 13.66
N ILE A 30 5.48 5.11 13.37
CA ILE A 30 4.91 5.61 12.11
C ILE A 30 5.64 5.07 10.85
N PRO A 31 6.99 5.07 10.76
CA PRO A 31 7.69 4.52 9.60
C PRO A 31 7.43 3.02 9.40
N GLU A 32 7.37 2.26 10.49
CA GLU A 32 7.13 0.82 10.46
C GLU A 32 5.68 0.50 10.07
N MET A 33 4.70 1.27 10.56
CA MET A 33 3.32 1.17 10.10
C MET A 33 3.22 1.43 8.60
N TYR A 34 3.95 2.41 8.08
CA TYR A 34 3.89 2.72 6.67
C TYR A 34 4.43 1.59 5.79
N ASP A 35 5.55 0.96 6.18
CA ASP A 35 6.08 -0.20 5.47
C ASP A 35 5.06 -1.36 5.44
N ASN A 36 4.39 -1.61 6.58
CA ASN A 36 3.34 -2.61 6.66
C ASN A 36 2.11 -2.27 5.81
N MET A 37 1.73 -0.99 5.72
CA MET A 37 0.64 -0.55 4.84
C MET A 37 0.96 -0.83 3.38
N ARG A 38 2.20 -0.53 2.94
CA ARG A 38 2.65 -0.80 1.57
C ARG A 38 2.54 -2.29 1.23
N ILE A 39 2.98 -3.17 2.13
CA ILE A 39 2.87 -4.62 1.94
C ILE A 39 1.39 -5.03 1.83
N SER A 40 0.55 -4.51 2.72
CA SER A 40 -0.90 -4.80 2.75
C SER A 40 -1.62 -4.36 1.48
N LEU A 41 -1.18 -3.29 0.82
CA LEU A 41 -1.74 -2.84 -0.45
C LEU A 41 -1.37 -3.73 -1.62
N GLY A 42 -0.15 -4.24 -1.64
CA GLY A 42 0.24 -5.27 -2.60
C GLY A 42 -0.67 -6.49 -2.50
N LEU A 43 -0.97 -6.93 -1.28
CA LEU A 43 -1.90 -8.03 -1.03
C LEU A 43 -3.34 -7.68 -1.42
N SER A 44 -3.79 -6.47 -1.09
CA SER A 44 -5.13 -5.98 -1.44
C SER A 44 -5.33 -5.95 -2.96
N TRP A 45 -4.31 -5.56 -3.71
CA TRP A 45 -4.35 -5.54 -5.18
C TRP A 45 -4.60 -6.94 -5.76
N SER A 46 -3.89 -7.96 -5.29
CA SER A 46 -4.15 -9.35 -5.69
C SER A 46 -5.58 -9.79 -5.34
N TYR A 47 -6.10 -9.33 -4.21
CA TYR A 47 -7.46 -9.65 -3.77
C TYR A 47 -8.53 -9.02 -4.67
N VAL A 48 -8.34 -7.78 -5.12
CA VAL A 48 -9.23 -7.12 -6.08
C VAL A 48 -9.34 -7.95 -7.36
N ILE A 49 -8.21 -8.42 -7.89
CA ILE A 49 -8.20 -9.28 -9.09
C ILE A 49 -9.03 -10.55 -8.86
N ILE A 50 -8.87 -11.21 -7.72
CA ILE A 50 -9.62 -12.43 -7.37
C ILE A 50 -11.13 -12.13 -7.35
N VAL A 51 -11.54 -11.08 -6.66
CA VAL A 51 -12.96 -10.68 -6.57
C VAL A 51 -13.52 -10.37 -7.95
N GLU A 52 -12.76 -9.70 -8.80
CA GLU A 52 -13.20 -9.32 -10.14
C GLU A 52 -13.33 -10.52 -11.10
N LEU A 53 -12.47 -11.53 -10.92
CA LEU A 53 -12.53 -12.78 -11.67
C LEU A 53 -13.66 -13.71 -11.21
N VAL A 54 -14.01 -13.73 -9.92
CA VAL A 54 -14.99 -14.67 -9.38
C VAL A 54 -16.41 -14.09 -9.38
N ALA A 55 -16.61 -12.86 -8.90
CA ALA A 55 -17.93 -12.36 -8.53
C ALA A 55 -18.37 -11.10 -9.29
N ALA A 56 -17.45 -10.37 -9.92
CA ALA A 56 -17.82 -9.11 -10.55
C ALA A 56 -18.60 -9.30 -11.86
N GLN A 57 -19.81 -8.73 -11.89
CA GLN A 57 -20.66 -8.63 -13.07
C GLN A 57 -20.39 -7.37 -13.90
N THR A 58 -19.54 -6.48 -13.39
CA THR A 58 -19.08 -5.25 -14.05
C THR A 58 -17.59 -5.06 -13.75
N GLY A 59 -16.85 -4.42 -14.66
CA GLY A 59 -15.41 -4.15 -14.47
C GLY A 59 -14.54 -4.59 -15.65
N ILE A 60 -13.24 -4.37 -15.52
CA ILE A 60 -12.24 -4.67 -16.56
C ILE A 60 -12.07 -6.18 -16.69
N GLY A 61 -12.06 -6.91 -15.56
CA GLY A 61 -11.99 -8.37 -15.56
C GLY A 61 -13.23 -9.02 -16.21
N HIS A 62 -14.40 -8.40 -16.07
CA HIS A 62 -15.62 -8.83 -16.75
C HIS A 62 -15.52 -8.60 -18.26
N MET A 63 -15.10 -7.41 -18.69
CA MET A 63 -14.89 -7.08 -20.11
C MET A 63 -13.90 -8.04 -20.79
N ILE A 64 -12.82 -8.44 -20.10
CA ILE A 64 -11.86 -9.42 -20.62
C ILE A 64 -12.53 -10.80 -20.81
N LYS A 65 -13.32 -11.26 -19.83
CA LYS A 65 -14.04 -12.54 -19.90
C LYS A 65 -15.06 -12.55 -21.05
N GLU A 66 -15.77 -11.45 -21.28
CA GLU A 66 -16.66 -11.31 -22.43
C GLU A 66 -15.90 -11.28 -23.75
N ALA A 67 -14.83 -10.49 -23.85
CA ALA A 67 -13.98 -10.44 -25.04
C ALA A 67 -13.38 -11.82 -25.40
N GLN A 68 -13.02 -12.62 -24.40
CA GLN A 68 -12.61 -14.01 -24.59
C GLN A 68 -13.72 -14.88 -25.17
N ARG A 69 -14.97 -14.74 -24.69
CA ARG A 69 -16.12 -15.49 -25.21
C ARG A 69 -16.41 -15.17 -26.69
N PHE A 70 -16.27 -13.91 -27.08
CA PHE A 70 -16.45 -13.48 -28.47
C PHE A 70 -15.20 -13.59 -29.34
N SER A 71 -14.11 -14.19 -28.83
CA SER A 71 -12.82 -14.31 -29.52
C SER A 71 -12.24 -12.97 -30.01
N LEU A 72 -12.56 -11.86 -29.32
CA LEU A 72 -12.04 -10.52 -29.60
C LEU A 72 -10.67 -10.34 -28.94
N THR A 73 -9.64 -10.95 -29.50
CA THR A 73 -8.29 -10.99 -28.90
C THR A 73 -7.70 -9.61 -28.66
N SER A 74 -7.96 -8.63 -29.54
CA SER A 74 -7.53 -7.24 -29.34
C SER A 74 -8.04 -6.64 -28.03
N ASN A 75 -9.29 -6.88 -27.67
CA ASN A 75 -9.89 -6.33 -26.45
C ASN A 75 -9.33 -7.01 -25.18
N VAL A 76 -8.96 -8.29 -25.28
CA VAL A 76 -8.30 -9.03 -24.19
C VAL A 76 -6.95 -8.37 -23.86
N TYR A 77 -6.12 -8.10 -24.87
CA TYR A 77 -4.81 -7.47 -24.67
C TYR A 77 -4.92 -6.07 -24.07
N VAL A 78 -5.86 -5.25 -24.55
CA VAL A 78 -6.13 -3.92 -23.99
C VAL A 78 -6.56 -4.01 -22.53
N GLY A 79 -7.41 -4.97 -22.18
CA GLY A 79 -7.84 -5.20 -20.80
C GLY A 79 -6.69 -5.59 -19.87
N ILE A 80 -5.80 -6.49 -20.30
CA ILE A 80 -4.61 -6.89 -19.53
C ILE A 80 -3.68 -5.69 -19.31
N LEU A 81 -3.45 -4.88 -20.35
CA LEU A 81 -2.65 -3.65 -20.26
C LEU A 81 -3.26 -2.66 -19.27
N LEU A 82 -4.57 -2.43 -19.33
CA LEU A 82 -5.29 -1.56 -18.41
C LEU A 82 -5.17 -2.03 -16.96
N MET A 83 -5.34 -3.33 -16.70
CA MET A 83 -5.15 -3.92 -15.36
C MET A 83 -3.73 -3.68 -14.83
N GLY A 84 -2.71 -3.93 -15.65
CA GLY A 84 -1.32 -3.67 -15.29
C GLY A 84 -1.06 -2.20 -15.00
N LEU A 85 -1.64 -1.31 -15.80
CA LEU A 85 -1.46 0.14 -15.67
C LEU A 85 -2.12 0.68 -14.40
N ILE A 86 -3.31 0.20 -14.04
CA ILE A 86 -3.99 0.59 -12.78
C ILE A 86 -3.21 0.10 -11.56
N GLY A 87 -2.70 -1.14 -11.60
CA GLY A 87 -1.85 -1.67 -10.53
C GLY A 87 -0.58 -0.84 -10.36
N PHE A 88 0.09 -0.50 -11.46
CA PHE A 88 1.26 0.37 -11.47
C PHE A 88 0.93 1.77 -10.95
N LEU A 89 -0.18 2.36 -11.40
CA LEU A 89 -0.60 3.69 -10.99
C LEU A 89 -0.92 3.72 -9.48
N SER A 90 -1.53 2.66 -8.95
CA SER A 90 -1.84 2.51 -7.53
C SER A 90 -0.57 2.41 -6.69
N ASP A 91 0.41 1.57 -7.10
CA ASP A 91 1.72 1.50 -6.44
C ASP A 91 2.46 2.84 -6.49
N TYR A 92 2.42 3.51 -7.64
CA TYR A 92 3.03 4.83 -7.83
C TYR A 92 2.39 5.90 -6.93
N LEU A 93 1.06 5.94 -6.84
CA LEU A 93 0.34 6.85 -5.94
C LEU A 93 0.72 6.60 -4.49
N PHE A 94 0.86 5.33 -4.09
CA PHE A 94 1.27 4.99 -2.74
C PHE A 94 2.70 5.44 -2.46
N ARG A 95 3.63 5.14 -3.35
CA ARG A 95 5.01 5.61 -3.24
C ARG A 95 5.11 7.15 -3.18
N LYS A 96 4.28 7.86 -3.93
CA LYS A 96 4.27 9.33 -3.91
C LYS A 96 3.67 9.89 -2.61
N SER A 97 2.64 9.23 -2.06
CA SER A 97 2.05 9.62 -0.78
C SER A 97 2.99 9.36 0.40
N TYR A 98 3.87 8.36 0.34
CA TYR A 98 4.95 8.15 1.32
C TYR A 98 5.82 9.40 1.49
N ILE A 99 6.33 9.90 0.37
CA ILE A 99 7.30 11.00 0.32
C ILE A 99 6.65 12.31 0.82
N ARG A 100 5.33 12.46 0.60
CA ARG A 100 4.57 13.63 1.04
C ARG A 100 4.27 13.60 2.54
N LEU A 101 3.99 12.43 3.10
CA LEU A 101 3.61 12.29 4.51
C LEU A 101 4.83 12.26 5.45
N PHE A 102 5.99 11.81 4.98
CA PHE A 102 7.21 11.71 5.81
C PHE A 102 8.42 12.46 5.24
N PRO A 103 8.36 13.80 5.14
CA PRO A 103 9.52 14.61 4.73
C PRO A 103 10.66 14.61 5.76
N TYR A 104 10.44 14.09 6.97
CA TYR A 104 11.39 14.07 8.08
C TYR A 104 12.45 12.95 8.01
N LYS A 105 12.31 11.99 7.10
CA LYS A 105 13.35 11.00 6.74
C LYS A 105 14.00 11.43 5.42
N LYS A 106 14.90 12.41 5.49
CA LYS A 106 15.98 12.57 4.52
C LYS A 106 17.30 12.30 5.23
#